data_AF-A0A9E7GXM5-F1
#
_entry.id   AF-A0A9E7GXM5-F1
#
_cell.length_a   1.000
_cell.length_b   1.000
_cell.length_c   1.000
_cell.angle_alpha   90.00
_cell.angle_beta   90.00
_cell.angle_gamma   90.00
#
_symmetry.space_group_name_H-M   'P 1'
#
loop_
_entity.id
_entity.type
_entity.pdbx_description
1 polymer ?
#
loop_
_entity_poly.entity_id
_entity_poly.type
_entity_poly.pdbx_seq_one_letter_code
_entity_poly.pdbx_strand_id
1 'polypeptide(L)'
;MMMTMMRRSGPSERVARMASGNAVVVFSVSGCCMCHVVKRLLLGLGVGPTVYELDQLGRGGREIQAVLSHLLSATSPSVSAAAVPAVFVGGQLLGGVEKVMSCHINGSLVPLLKQAGALWL
;
A
#
# COMPACT_ATOMS: atom_id res chain seq x y z
N MET A 1 -4.30 -12.99 35.77
CA MET A 1 -4.40 -14.15 34.86
C MET A 1 -5.04 -13.66 33.57
N MET A 2 -4.26 -13.67 32.49
CA MET A 2 -4.57 -13.08 31.19
C MET A 2 -5.77 -13.77 30.53
N MET A 3 -6.87 -13.04 30.30
CA MET A 3 -7.83 -13.39 29.26
C MET A 3 -7.52 -12.54 28.04
N THR A 4 -6.57 -13.02 27.23
CA THR A 4 -6.35 -12.53 25.87
C THR A 4 -7.56 -12.95 25.04
N MET A 5 -8.64 -12.17 25.09
CA MET A 5 -9.63 -12.21 24.02
C MET A 5 -8.88 -11.89 22.73
N MET A 6 -8.77 -12.88 21.83
CA MET A 6 -8.46 -12.65 20.42
C MET A 6 -9.54 -11.73 19.85
N ARG A 7 -9.39 -10.42 20.05
CA ARG A 7 -10.13 -9.43 19.29
C ARG A 7 -9.75 -9.65 17.84
N ARG A 8 -10.70 -10.06 17.00
CA ARG A 8 -10.55 -9.96 15.55
C ARG A 8 -10.29 -8.47 15.26
N SER A 9 -9.05 -8.12 14.93
CA SER A 9 -8.70 -6.77 14.49
C SER A 9 -9.56 -6.41 13.28
N GLY A 10 -10.20 -5.25 13.29
CA GLY A 10 -11.02 -4.79 12.17
C GLY A 10 -10.19 -4.66 10.88
N PRO A 11 -10.82 -4.64 9.69
CA PRO A 11 -10.09 -4.61 8.43
C PRO A 11 -9.20 -3.35 8.29
N SER A 12 -9.61 -2.22 8.84
CA SER A 12 -8.81 -0.99 8.91
C SER A 12 -7.58 -1.13 9.81
N GLU A 13 -7.73 -1.72 11.00
CA GLU A 13 -6.61 -2.01 11.91
C GLU A 13 -5.62 -3.00 11.26
N ARG A 14 -6.14 -3.95 10.49
CA ARG A 14 -5.32 -4.90 9.74
C ARG A 14 -4.49 -4.20 8.65
N VAL A 15 -5.10 -3.29 7.87
CA VAL A 15 -4.36 -2.45 6.90
C VAL A 15 -3.28 -1.64 7.60
N ALA A 16 -3.62 -0.95 8.70
CA ALA A 16 -2.67 -0.13 9.45
C ALA A 16 -1.48 -0.95 9.96
N ARG A 17 -1.74 -2.15 10.51
CA ARG A 17 -0.69 -3.07 10.98
C ARG A 17 0.19 -3.58 9.85
N MET A 18 -0.40 -3.94 8.72
CA MET A 18 0.34 -4.40 7.54
C MET A 18 1.23 -3.29 6.98
N ALA A 19 0.71 -2.07 6.91
CA ALA A 19 1.42 -0.88 6.43
C ALA A 19 2.57 -0.45 7.36
N SER A 20 2.37 -0.46 8.69
CA SER A 20 3.39 -0.01 9.64
C SER A 20 4.51 -1.03 9.88
N GLY A 21 4.30 -2.31 9.53
CA GLY A 21 5.29 -3.37 9.71
C GLY A 21 6.46 -3.34 8.72
N ASN A 22 6.40 -2.52 7.66
CA ASN A 22 7.44 -2.46 6.63
C ASN A 22 7.62 -1.02 6.14
N ALA A 23 8.82 -0.67 5.66
CA ALA A 23 9.12 0.66 5.16
C ALA A 23 8.27 1.04 3.94
N VAL A 24 8.03 0.08 3.03
CA VAL A 24 7.14 0.25 1.87
C VAL A 24 6.26 -0.98 1.72
N VAL A 25 4.96 -0.74 1.53
CA VAL A 25 3.95 -1.79 1.33
C VAL A 25 3.15 -1.50 0.06
N VAL A 26 2.93 -2.53 -0.75
CA VAL A 26 2.08 -2.46 -1.93
C VAL A 26 0.97 -3.51 -1.81
N PHE A 27 -0.26 -3.05 -1.70
CA PHE A 27 -1.42 -3.92 -1.88
C PHE A 27 -1.72 -4.06 -3.38
N SER A 28 -1.87 -5.30 -3.82
CA SER A 28 -1.94 -5.69 -5.22
C SER A 28 -3.04 -6.72 -5.45
N VAL A 29 -3.36 -6.97 -6.72
CA VAL A 29 -4.14 -8.12 -7.17
C VAL A 29 -3.38 -8.81 -8.32
N SER A 30 -3.40 -10.13 -8.34
CA SER A 30 -2.77 -10.93 -9.40
C SER A 30 -3.29 -10.51 -10.78
N GLY A 31 -2.38 -10.35 -11.75
CA GLY A 31 -2.73 -9.95 -13.12
C GLY A 31 -3.03 -8.46 -13.34
N CYS A 32 -2.97 -7.61 -12.31
CA CYS A 32 -3.14 -6.17 -12.47
C CYS A 32 -1.89 -5.51 -13.12
N CYS A 33 -2.05 -4.97 -14.33
CA CYS A 33 -0.96 -4.29 -15.05
C CYS A 33 -0.40 -3.09 -14.27
N MET A 34 -1.25 -2.29 -13.64
CA MET A 34 -0.81 -1.11 -12.88
C MET A 34 -0.04 -1.49 -11.61
N CYS A 35 -0.42 -2.59 -10.95
CA CYS A 35 0.36 -3.13 -9.82
C CYS A 35 1.76 -3.54 -10.26
N HIS A 36 1.88 -4.17 -11.44
CA HIS A 36 3.18 -4.56 -11.99
C HIS A 36 4.07 -3.35 -12.29
N VAL A 37 3.50 -2.28 -12.86
CA VAL A 37 4.24 -1.04 -13.13
C VAL A 37 4.77 -0.44 -11.82
N VAL A 38 3.94 -0.33 -10.79
CA VAL A 38 4.37 0.22 -9.48
C VAL A 38 5.45 -0.64 -8.83
N LYS A 39 5.30 -1.98 -8.85
CA LYS A 39 6.32 -2.89 -8.31
C LYS A 39 7.66 -2.71 -9.03
N ARG A 40 7.64 -2.67 -10.38
CA ARG A 40 8.86 -2.46 -11.17
C ARG A 40 9.50 -1.11 -10.93
N LEU A 41 8.71 -0.05 -10.79
CA LEU A 41 9.22 1.27 -10.46
C LEU A 41 9.98 1.24 -9.14
N LEU A 42 9.38 0.69 -8.08
CA LEU A 42 10.02 0.61 -6.76
C LEU A 42 11.29 -0.24 -6.79
N LEU A 43 11.25 -1.41 -7.44
CA LEU A 43 12.42 -2.27 -7.61
C LEU A 43 13.53 -1.57 -8.41
N GLY A 44 13.17 -0.83 -9.47
CA GLY A 44 14.12 -0.05 -10.28
C GLY A 44 14.78 1.10 -9.51
N LEU A 45 14.12 1.60 -8.46
CA LEU A 45 14.70 2.58 -7.53
C LEU A 45 15.55 1.93 -6.43
N GLY A 46 15.72 0.61 -6.43
CA GLY A 46 16.46 -0.13 -5.40
C GLY A 46 15.68 -0.40 -4.12
N VAL A 47 14.35 -0.23 -4.13
CA VAL A 47 13.48 -0.50 -2.98
C VAL A 47 12.97 -1.94 -3.05
N GLY A 48 13.00 -2.65 -1.93
CA GLY A 48 12.34 -3.95 -1.76
C GLY A 48 10.97 -3.82 -1.08
N PRO A 49 9.86 -3.56 -1.81
CA PRO A 49 8.56 -3.39 -1.18
C PRO A 49 7.96 -4.73 -0.72
N THR A 50 7.25 -4.70 0.41
CA THR A 50 6.42 -5.83 0.83
C THR A 50 5.11 -5.81 0.06
N VAL A 51 4.81 -6.90 -0.66
CA VAL A 51 3.62 -7.01 -1.52
C VAL A 51 2.59 -7.93 -0.88
N TYR A 52 1.34 -7.47 -0.83
CA TYR A 52 0.19 -8.30 -0.42
C TYR A 52 -0.79 -8.45 -1.59
N GLU A 53 -0.90 -9.66 -2.13
CA GLU A 53 -1.87 -10.00 -3.18
C GLU A 53 -3.23 -10.30 -2.56
N LEU A 54 -4.16 -9.34 -2.66
CA LEU A 54 -5.45 -9.38 -1.97
C LEU A 54 -6.35 -10.53 -2.43
N ASP A 55 -6.30 -10.88 -3.71
CA ASP A 55 -7.05 -12.00 -4.29
C ASP A 55 -6.64 -13.36 -3.70
N GLN A 56 -5.42 -13.45 -3.15
CA GLN A 56 -4.89 -14.67 -2.52
C GLN A 56 -5.23 -14.74 -1.01
N LEU A 57 -5.78 -13.67 -0.42
CA LEU A 57 -6.13 -13.60 1.01
C LEU A 57 -7.58 -14.02 1.31
N GLY A 58 -8.31 -14.53 0.31
CA GLY A 58 -9.69 -14.98 0.44
C GLY A 58 -10.63 -13.88 0.95
N ARG A 59 -11.47 -14.21 1.95
CA ARG A 59 -12.42 -13.24 2.53
C ARG A 59 -11.72 -12.02 3.14
N GLY A 60 -10.59 -12.21 3.81
CA GLY A 60 -9.84 -11.10 4.42
C GLY A 60 -9.31 -10.11 3.40
N GLY A 61 -8.97 -10.58 2.19
CA GLY A 61 -8.57 -9.75 1.07
C GLY A 61 -9.67 -8.80 0.61
N ARG A 62 -10.91 -9.29 0.47
CA ARG A 62 -12.07 -8.46 0.08
C ARG A 62 -12.38 -7.36 1.11
N GLU A 63 -12.29 -7.69 2.40
CA GLU A 63 -12.52 -6.72 3.48
C GLU A 63 -11.44 -5.62 3.49
N ILE A 64 -10.17 -5.99 3.27
CA ILE A 64 -9.07 -5.03 3.09
C ILE A 64 -9.29 -4.18 1.83
N GLN A 65 -9.69 -4.80 0.72
CA GLN A 65 -9.92 -4.12 -0.55
C GLN A 65 -10.97 -3.01 -0.42
N ALA A 66 -12.07 -3.28 0.29
CA ALA A 66 -13.10 -2.28 0.57
C ALA A 66 -12.53 -1.08 1.36
N VAL A 67 -11.73 -1.34 2.40
CA VAL A 67 -11.07 -0.28 3.18
C VAL A 67 -10.13 0.54 2.29
N LEU A 68 -9.31 -0.11 1.47
CA LEU A 68 -8.38 0.57 0.58
C LEU A 68 -9.10 1.46 -0.45
N SER A 69 -10.20 0.97 -1.04
CA SER A 69 -11.04 1.80 -1.91
C SER A 69 -11.55 3.06 -1.20
N HIS A 70 -12.03 2.94 0.05
CA HIS A 70 -12.48 4.11 0.82
C HIS A 70 -11.34 5.09 1.10
N LEU A 71 -10.16 4.61 1.48
CA LEU A 71 -9.00 5.46 1.76
C LEU A 71 -8.46 6.17 0.50
N LEU A 72 -8.46 5.49 -0.64
CA LEU A 72 -8.02 6.06 -1.91
C LEU A 72 -9.01 7.10 -2.45
N SER A 73 -10.31 6.87 -2.32
CA SER A 73 -11.33 7.86 -2.69
C SER A 73 -11.22 9.14 -1.85
N ALA A 74 -10.84 9.04 -0.57
CA ALA A 74 -10.65 10.19 0.29
C ALA A 74 -9.41 11.03 -0.08
N THR A 75 -8.41 10.42 -0.71
CA THR A 75 -7.15 11.08 -1.10
C THR A 75 -7.15 11.59 -2.55
N SER A 76 -7.98 11.03 -3.43
CA SER A 76 -8.19 11.51 -4.80
C SER A 76 -9.63 11.27 -5.26
N PRO A 77 -10.56 12.22 -5.04
CA PRO A 77 -11.98 12.04 -5.33
C PRO A 77 -12.34 12.14 -6.82
N SER A 78 -11.44 12.58 -7.71
CA SER A 78 -11.74 12.83 -9.12
C SER A 78 -11.55 11.61 -10.04
N VAL A 79 -11.03 10.51 -9.53
CA VAL A 79 -10.76 9.29 -10.31
C VAL A 79 -11.41 8.09 -9.66
N SER A 80 -11.90 7.15 -10.48
CA SER A 80 -12.40 5.86 -9.98
C SER A 80 -11.29 5.19 -9.16
N ALA A 81 -11.43 5.24 -7.84
CA ALA A 81 -10.42 4.73 -6.92
C ALA A 81 -10.45 3.20 -6.93
N ALA A 82 -9.76 2.62 -7.91
CA ALA A 82 -9.41 1.21 -7.89
C ALA A 82 -8.69 0.92 -6.56
N ALA A 83 -9.10 -0.14 -5.87
CA ALA A 83 -8.50 -0.51 -4.58
C ALA A 83 -7.00 -0.83 -4.66
N VAL A 84 -6.48 -1.11 -5.86
CA VAL A 84 -5.10 -1.48 -6.12
C VAL A 84 -4.57 -0.80 -7.39
N PRO A 85 -3.25 -0.52 -7.47
CA PRO A 85 -2.29 -0.64 -6.36
C PRO A 85 -2.58 0.41 -5.28
N ALA A 86 -2.48 0.03 -4.01
CA ALA A 86 -2.45 0.96 -2.89
C ALA A 86 -1.08 0.91 -2.24
N VAL A 87 -0.37 2.03 -2.23
CA VAL A 87 1.03 2.10 -1.77
C VAL A 87 1.11 2.87 -0.46
N PHE A 88 1.78 2.26 0.51
CA PHE A 88 2.12 2.87 1.78
C PHE A 88 3.63 3.04 1.90
N VAL A 89 4.06 4.16 2.46
CA VAL A 89 5.47 4.50 2.73
C VAL A 89 5.58 4.98 4.17
N GLY A 90 6.46 4.37 4.96
CA GLY A 90 6.61 4.68 6.39
C GLY A 90 5.32 4.47 7.19
N GLY A 91 4.49 3.51 6.80
CA GLY A 91 3.17 3.25 7.41
C GLY A 91 2.06 4.23 7.03
N GLN A 92 2.34 5.25 6.21
CA GLN A 92 1.34 6.22 5.74
C GLN A 92 0.90 5.91 4.31
N LEU A 93 -0.38 6.15 3.99
CA LEU A 93 -0.89 5.96 2.63
C LEU A 93 -0.31 7.03 1.72
N LEU A 94 0.54 6.61 0.77
CA LEU A 94 0.99 7.48 -0.31
C LEU A 94 -0.13 7.67 -1.33
N GLY A 95 -0.79 6.59 -1.73
CA GLY A 95 -1.96 6.61 -2.62
C GLY A 95 -1.94 5.52 -3.68
N GLY A 96 -2.74 5.74 -4.73
CA GLY A 96 -2.84 4.86 -5.89
C GLY A 96 -1.74 5.10 -6.92
N VAL A 97 -1.87 4.48 -8.10
CA VAL A 97 -0.87 4.59 -9.17
C VAL A 97 -0.62 6.04 -9.61
N GLU A 98 -1.66 6.87 -9.75
CA GLU A 98 -1.50 8.27 -10.18
C GLU A 98 -0.66 9.09 -9.21
N LYS A 99 -0.87 8.91 -7.91
CA LYS A 99 -0.14 9.63 -6.88
C LYS A 99 1.31 9.18 -6.82
N VAL A 100 1.55 7.86 -6.92
CA VAL A 100 2.90 7.28 -7.01
C VAL A 100 3.64 7.84 -8.23
N MET A 101 2.99 7.86 -9.41
CA MET A 101 3.59 8.39 -10.64
C MET A 101 3.86 9.87 -10.54
N SER A 102 2.93 10.65 -10.00
CA SER A 102 3.10 12.09 -9.77
C SER A 102 4.31 12.35 -8.87
N CYS A 103 4.46 11.61 -7.76
CA CYS A 103 5.62 11.71 -6.88
C CYS A 103 6.93 11.29 -7.55
N HIS A 104 6.89 10.30 -8.45
CA HIS A 104 8.07 9.91 -9.21
C HIS A 104 8.50 11.00 -10.20
N ILE A 105 7.55 11.52 -10.99
CA ILE A 105 7.80 12.52 -12.03
C ILE A 105 8.29 13.84 -11.40
N ASN A 106 7.71 14.26 -10.29
CA ASN A 106 8.11 15.50 -9.62
C ASN A 106 9.32 15.34 -8.68
N GLY A 107 9.92 14.14 -8.62
CA GLY A 107 11.12 13.86 -7.82
C GLY A 107 10.90 13.69 -6.31
N SER A 108 9.67 13.86 -5.79
CA SER A 108 9.39 13.74 -4.35
C SER A 108 9.38 12.31 -3.81
N LEU A 109 9.28 11.29 -4.68
CA LEU A 109 9.21 9.89 -4.27
C LEU A 109 10.50 9.42 -3.57
N VAL A 110 11.68 9.76 -4.11
CA VAL A 110 12.97 9.32 -3.55
C VAL A 110 13.21 9.87 -2.13
N PRO A 111 13.01 11.18 -1.86
CA PRO A 111 13.07 11.71 -0.49
C PRO A 111 12.14 10.99 0.50
N LEU A 112 10.89 10.70 0.10
CA LEU A 112 9.94 9.98 0.95
C LEU A 112 10.44 8.56 1.28
N LEU A 113 10.98 7.85 0.30
CA LEU A 113 11.54 6.52 0.47
C LEU A 113 12.76 6.52 1.41
N LYS A 114 13.65 7.52 1.29
CA LYS A 114 14.80 7.71 2.19
C LYS A 114 14.34 7.96 3.63
N GLN A 115 13.37 8.86 3.82
CA GLN A 115 12.83 9.17 5.14
C GLN A 115 12.19 7.94 5.80
N ALA A 116 11.57 7.05 5.03
CA ALA A 116 11.01 5.79 5.51
C ALA A 116 12.06 4.70 5.76
N GLY A 117 13.35 4.95 5.49
CA GLY A 117 14.41 3.94 5.60
C GLY A 117 14.34 2.85 4.52
N ALA A 118 13.62 3.09 3.44
CA ALA A 118 13.44 2.15 2.34
C ALA A 118 14.59 2.17 1.32
N LEU A 119 15.44 3.20 1.39
CA LEU A 119 16.56 3.44 0.48
C LEU A 119 17.72 4.10 1.24
N TRP A 120 18.95 3.60 1.05
CA TRP A 120 20.14 4.01 1.80
C TRP A 120 21.25 4.67 0.94
N LEU A 121 20.98 4.95 -0.33
CA LEU A 121 21.92 5.62 -1.25
C LEU A 121 22.07 7.11 -0.95
#